data_AF-A0A8S2VCE9-F1
#
_entry.id   AF-A0A8S2VCE9-F1
#
_cell.length_a   1.000
_cell.length_b   1.000
_cell.length_c   1.000
_cell.angle_alpha   90.00
_cell.angle_beta   90.00
_cell.angle_gamma   90.00
#
_symmetry.space_group_name_H-M   'P 1'
#
loop_
_entity.id
_entity.type
_entity.pdbx_description
1 polymer ?
#
loop_
_entity_poly.entity_id
_entity_poly.type
_entity_poly.pdbx_seq_one_letter_code
_entity_poly.pdbx_strand_id
1 'polypeptide(L)'
;KRLSSSCASKCVYGLIIILNLSTWIDLNGLFIELPLMVQATPEKWTLPSTMSLVISLANIFPLTIIALKCWLGSRFTEIPFMYIIIGVGIIACTAIGVGWKITMFVFNAERSICLIIAVFSLAILDCSSSLVFLDYMKRFHTSFLTAMFFGESLTATMPTFLALLQGVGGEITCTRNNSVTNLFEPVYSEPRFSVSIFFFLLSGIITCSFIAFVILRWTLLVYIANAEPK
;
A
#
# COMPACT_ATOMS: atom_id res chain seq x y z
N LYS A 1 16.95 -11.36 33.53
CA LYS A 1 16.39 -10.01 33.21
C LYS A 1 16.99 -9.38 31.93
N ARG A 2 18.31 -9.17 31.79
CA ARG A 2 18.91 -8.57 30.56
C ARG A 2 18.70 -9.38 29.26
N LEU A 3 18.72 -10.71 29.31
CA LEU A 3 18.50 -11.55 28.10
C LEU A 3 17.06 -11.43 27.58
N SER A 4 16.09 -11.37 28.51
CA SER A 4 14.66 -11.19 28.20
C SER A 4 14.37 -9.82 27.58
N SER A 5 15.05 -8.75 28.02
CA SER A 5 14.86 -7.42 27.43
C SER A 5 15.49 -7.30 26.03
N SER A 6 16.61 -8.00 25.77
CA SER A 6 17.23 -8.02 24.43
C SER A 6 16.36 -8.75 23.40
N CYS A 7 15.78 -9.90 23.76
CA CYS A 7 14.85 -10.62 22.89
C CYS A 7 13.58 -9.81 22.62
N ALA A 8 13.00 -9.20 23.65
CA ALA A 8 11.82 -8.34 23.51
C ALA A 8 12.09 -7.13 22.59
N SER A 9 13.25 -6.48 22.72
CA SER A 9 13.64 -5.36 21.85
C SER A 9 13.75 -5.77 20.37
N LYS A 10 14.32 -6.95 20.06
CA LYS A 10 14.36 -7.48 18.69
C LYS A 10 12.95 -7.78 18.15
N CYS A 11 12.06 -8.32 18.99
CA CYS A 11 10.67 -8.58 18.61
C CYS A 11 9.94 -7.26 18.28
N VAL A 12 10.08 -6.24 19.12
CA VAL A 12 9.51 -4.90 18.88
C VAL A 12 10.07 -4.30 17.58
N TYR A 13 11.37 -4.44 17.33
CA TYR A 13 12.00 -4.00 16.08
C TYR A 13 11.35 -4.65 14.86
N GLY A 14 11.19 -5.99 14.87
CA GLY A 14 10.52 -6.73 13.80
C GLY A 14 9.05 -6.33 13.62
N LEU A 15 8.30 -6.14 14.70
CA LEU A 15 6.91 -5.70 14.64
C LEU A 15 6.76 -4.29 14.05
N ILE A 16 7.71 -3.38 14.34
CA ILE A 16 7.73 -2.04 13.75
C ILE A 16 8.01 -2.12 12.24
N ILE A 17 8.91 -3.01 11.79
CA ILE A 17 9.11 -3.24 10.35
C ILE A 17 7.80 -3.69 9.71
N ILE A 18 7.15 -4.71 10.26
CA ILE A 18 5.90 -5.28 9.71
C ILE A 18 4.78 -4.22 9.71
N LEU A 19 4.68 -3.42 10.77
CA LEU A 19 3.73 -2.31 10.84
C LEU A 19 3.91 -1.34 9.68
N ASN A 20 5.14 -0.94 9.39
CA ASN A 20 5.44 0.05 8.35
C ASN A 20 5.35 -0.51 6.92
N LEU A 21 5.10 -1.81 6.74
CA LEU A 21 4.78 -2.34 5.42
C LEU A 21 3.46 -1.79 4.88
N SER A 22 2.52 -1.36 5.73
CA SER A 22 1.22 -0.87 5.24
C SER A 22 1.20 0.59 4.78
N THR A 23 2.33 1.29 4.73
CA THR A 23 2.31 2.74 4.46
C THR A 23 2.19 3.11 2.98
N TRP A 24 2.74 2.29 2.09
CA TRP A 24 2.81 2.54 0.64
C TRP A 24 2.73 1.28 -0.22
N ILE A 25 2.54 0.10 0.37
CA ILE A 25 2.69 -1.19 -0.33
C ILE A 25 1.63 -1.41 -1.42
N ASP A 26 0.44 -0.91 -1.18
CA ASP A 26 -0.72 -0.90 -2.04
C ASP A 26 -0.57 0.04 -3.23
N LEU A 27 -0.18 1.31 -3.04
CA LEU A 27 0.11 2.20 -4.17
C LEU A 27 1.33 1.72 -4.99
N ASN A 28 2.39 1.27 -4.32
CA ASN A 28 3.54 0.67 -5.04
C ASN A 28 3.13 -0.56 -5.83
N GLY A 29 2.33 -1.46 -5.24
CA GLY A 29 1.82 -2.63 -5.94
C GLY A 29 0.90 -2.29 -7.11
N LEU A 30 0.06 -1.27 -6.96
CA LEU A 30 -0.80 -0.78 -8.02
C LEU A 30 -0.01 -0.28 -9.24
N PHE A 31 1.08 0.45 -9.02
CA PHE A 31 1.95 0.90 -10.13
C PHE A 31 2.65 -0.28 -10.83
N ILE A 32 2.98 -1.34 -10.10
CA ILE A 32 3.59 -2.54 -10.68
C ILE A 32 2.59 -3.34 -11.53
N GLU A 33 1.34 -3.46 -11.09
CA GLU A 33 0.27 -4.14 -11.86
C GLU A 33 -0.28 -3.33 -13.03
N LEU A 34 0.04 -2.03 -13.08
CA LEU A 34 -0.48 -1.09 -14.06
C LEU A 34 -0.35 -1.56 -15.53
N PRO A 35 0.77 -2.16 -15.98
CA PRO A 35 0.90 -2.65 -17.36
C PRO A 35 -0.11 -3.76 -17.72
N LEU A 36 -0.57 -4.54 -16.74
CA LEU A 36 -1.61 -5.55 -16.94
C LEU A 36 -3.00 -4.90 -16.93
N MET A 37 -3.23 -3.96 -16.02
CA MET A 37 -4.52 -3.27 -15.88
C MET A 37 -4.85 -2.44 -17.12
N VAL A 38 -3.88 -1.71 -17.66
CA VAL A 38 -4.02 -0.85 -18.86
C VAL A 38 -4.49 -1.63 -20.09
N GLN A 39 -4.21 -2.93 -20.18
CA GLN A 39 -4.66 -3.75 -21.31
C GLN A 39 -6.14 -4.13 -21.20
N ALA A 40 -6.69 -4.17 -19.97
CA ALA A 40 -8.04 -4.62 -19.70
C ALA A 40 -9.03 -3.48 -19.40
N THR A 41 -8.54 -2.31 -18.99
CA THR A 41 -9.38 -1.15 -18.65
C THR A 41 -9.72 -0.29 -19.86
N PRO A 42 -10.90 0.34 -19.89
CA PRO A 42 -11.34 1.18 -21.01
C PRO A 42 -10.46 2.44 -21.17
N GLU A 43 -9.88 2.94 -20.08
CA GLU A 43 -9.01 4.12 -20.09
C GLU A 43 -7.64 3.89 -20.74
N LYS A 44 -7.19 2.64 -20.89
CA LYS A 44 -5.87 2.30 -21.43
C LYS A 44 -4.76 3.15 -20.79
N TRP A 45 -3.87 3.72 -21.60
CA TRP A 45 -2.74 4.55 -21.14
C TRP A 45 -3.12 5.92 -20.56
N THR A 46 -4.42 6.27 -20.52
CA THR A 46 -4.89 7.44 -19.74
C THR A 46 -5.16 7.09 -18.27
N LEU A 47 -5.15 5.80 -17.91
CA LEU A 47 -5.28 5.34 -16.53
C LEU A 47 -4.12 5.81 -15.63
N PRO A 48 -2.82 5.63 -15.99
CA PRO A 48 -1.69 6.10 -15.19
C PRO A 48 -1.73 7.61 -14.92
N SER A 49 -2.08 8.41 -15.92
CA SER A 49 -2.15 9.87 -15.76
C SER A 49 -3.30 10.28 -14.85
N THR A 50 -4.47 9.64 -14.98
CA THR A 50 -5.61 9.86 -14.10
C THR A 50 -5.30 9.49 -12.65
N MET A 51 -4.65 8.34 -12.43
CA MET A 51 -4.19 7.90 -11.10
C MET A 51 -3.21 8.91 -10.49
N SER A 52 -2.18 9.33 -11.23
CA SER A 52 -1.20 10.31 -10.75
C SER A 52 -1.84 11.64 -10.36
N LEU A 53 -2.85 12.11 -11.12
CA LEU A 53 -3.59 13.32 -10.77
C LEU A 53 -4.35 13.16 -9.45
N VAL A 54 -5.04 12.04 -9.28
CA VAL A 54 -5.82 11.74 -8.08
C VAL A 54 -4.93 11.56 -6.84
N ILE A 55 -3.78 10.89 -6.98
CA ILE A 55 -2.75 10.79 -5.93
C ILE A 55 -2.20 12.18 -5.58
N SER A 56 -1.95 13.03 -6.58
CA SER A 56 -1.46 14.38 -6.34
C SER A 56 -2.47 15.24 -5.57
N LEU A 57 -3.77 15.07 -5.81
CA LEU A 57 -4.82 15.72 -5.03
C LEU A 57 -4.86 15.20 -3.57
N ALA A 58 -4.59 13.92 -3.35
CA ALA A 58 -4.54 13.32 -2.03
C ALA A 58 -3.41 13.89 -1.14
N ASN A 59 -2.33 14.42 -1.74
CA ASN A 59 -1.24 15.07 -1.00
C ASN A 59 -1.65 16.32 -0.21
N ILE A 60 -2.86 16.85 -0.42
CA ILE A 60 -3.41 17.95 0.39
C ILE A 60 -3.87 17.45 1.77
N PHE A 61 -4.22 16.16 1.92
CA PHE A 61 -4.72 15.59 3.18
C PHE A 61 -3.73 15.63 4.35
N PRO A 62 -2.41 15.37 4.16
CA PRO A 62 -1.40 15.64 5.17
C PRO A 62 -1.51 17.03 5.84
N LEU A 63 -1.80 18.08 5.05
CA LEU A 63 -1.98 19.44 5.56
C LEU A 63 -3.21 19.53 6.47
N THR A 64 -4.28 18.81 6.14
CA THR A 64 -5.48 18.74 6.98
C THR A 64 -5.18 18.08 8.33
N ILE A 65 -4.39 17.00 8.36
CA ILE A 65 -3.97 16.34 9.61
C ILE A 65 -3.12 17.29 10.45
N ILE A 66 -2.21 18.04 9.84
CA ILE A 66 -1.39 19.03 10.55
C ILE A 66 -2.28 20.14 11.13
N ALA A 67 -3.23 20.66 10.37
CA ALA A 67 -4.18 21.67 10.85
C ALA A 67 -5.04 21.14 12.00
N LEU A 68 -5.54 19.90 11.90
CA LEU A 68 -6.26 19.20 12.97
C LEU A 68 -5.38 19.07 14.23
N LYS A 69 -4.11 18.70 14.09
CA LYS A 69 -3.17 18.64 15.22
C LYS A 69 -2.97 20.00 15.89
N CYS A 70 -2.79 21.05 15.10
CA CYS A 70 -2.67 22.42 15.62
C CYS A 70 -3.95 22.87 16.37
N TRP A 71 -5.13 22.47 15.88
CA TRP A 71 -6.40 22.87 16.48
C TRP A 71 -6.76 22.07 17.74
N LEU A 72 -6.55 20.74 17.73
CA LEU A 72 -6.85 19.87 18.86
C LEU A 72 -5.76 19.88 19.95
N GLY A 73 -4.54 20.31 19.62
CA GLY A 73 -3.42 20.36 20.54
C GLY A 73 -3.18 19.02 21.25
N SER A 74 -3.20 19.04 22.58
CA SER A 74 -2.95 17.85 23.42
C SER A 74 -4.05 16.78 23.39
N ARG A 75 -5.19 17.04 22.74
CA ARG A 75 -6.26 16.03 22.58
C ARG A 75 -6.06 15.12 21.37
N PHE A 76 -5.10 15.43 20.50
CA PHE A 76 -4.79 14.57 19.37
C PHE A 76 -4.15 13.28 19.86
N THR A 77 -4.75 12.14 19.49
CA THR A 77 -4.18 10.81 19.77
C THR A 77 -3.96 10.12 18.44
N GLU A 78 -2.77 9.56 18.22
CA GLU A 78 -2.39 8.92 16.95
C GLU A 78 -3.07 7.56 16.79
N ILE A 79 -3.35 6.88 17.91
CA ILE A 79 -3.81 5.48 17.94
C ILE A 79 -5.11 5.27 17.13
N PRO A 80 -6.18 6.07 17.30
CA PRO A 80 -7.40 5.91 16.49
C PRO A 80 -7.15 6.07 14.99
N PHE A 81 -6.27 7.01 14.60
CA PHE A 81 -5.92 7.22 13.19
C PHE A 81 -5.17 6.02 12.60
N MET A 82 -4.28 5.38 13.36
CA MET A 82 -3.62 4.14 12.92
C MET A 82 -4.63 3.03 12.59
N TYR A 83 -5.63 2.82 13.45
CA TYR A 83 -6.70 1.83 13.20
C TYR A 83 -7.51 2.17 11.95
N ILE A 84 -7.85 3.44 11.75
CA ILE A 84 -8.61 3.90 10.58
C ILE A 84 -7.77 3.72 9.31
N ILE A 85 -6.52 4.15 9.31
CA ILE A 85 -5.64 4.10 8.13
C ILE A 85 -5.45 2.65 7.68
N ILE A 86 -5.03 1.77 8.58
CA ILE A 86 -4.78 0.37 8.21
C ILE A 86 -6.10 -0.34 7.86
N GLY A 87 -7.17 -0.10 8.62
CA GLY A 87 -8.48 -0.73 8.38
C GLY A 87 -9.09 -0.35 7.04
N VAL A 88 -9.08 0.94 6.69
CA VAL A 88 -9.57 1.41 5.38
C VAL A 88 -8.64 0.94 4.26
N GLY A 89 -7.32 0.86 4.50
CA GLY A 89 -6.36 0.30 3.55
C GLY A 89 -6.67 -1.15 3.17
N ILE A 90 -6.97 -2.01 4.16
CA ILE A 90 -7.42 -3.40 3.91
C ILE A 90 -8.69 -3.42 3.05
N ILE A 91 -9.69 -2.60 3.40
CA ILE A 91 -10.97 -2.56 2.70
C ILE A 91 -10.78 -2.10 1.24
N ALA A 92 -10.04 -1.01 1.04
CA ALA A 92 -9.81 -0.44 -0.28
C ALA A 92 -8.95 -1.37 -1.16
N CYS A 93 -7.88 -1.96 -0.62
CA CYS A 93 -7.05 -2.93 -1.34
C CYS A 93 -7.86 -4.18 -1.75
N THR A 94 -8.71 -4.69 -0.85
CA THR A 94 -9.65 -5.79 -1.14
C THR A 94 -10.70 -5.40 -2.19
N ALA A 95 -11.21 -4.17 -2.11
CA ALA A 95 -12.17 -3.64 -3.08
C ALA A 95 -11.56 -3.54 -4.49
N ILE A 96 -10.27 -3.19 -4.61
CA ILE A 96 -9.55 -3.25 -5.89
C ILE A 96 -9.47 -4.71 -6.37
N GLY A 97 -9.07 -5.65 -5.50
CA GLY A 97 -8.97 -7.07 -5.85
C GLY A 97 -10.27 -7.65 -6.43
N VAL A 98 -11.42 -7.26 -5.89
CA VAL A 98 -12.75 -7.70 -6.39
C VAL A 98 -13.24 -6.86 -7.57
N GLY A 99 -13.01 -5.55 -7.54
CA GLY A 99 -13.72 -4.57 -8.36
C GLY A 99 -12.90 -3.90 -9.46
N TRP A 100 -11.64 -4.26 -9.67
CA TRP A 100 -10.79 -3.58 -10.65
C TRP A 100 -11.27 -3.68 -12.10
N LYS A 101 -12.06 -4.72 -12.45
CA LYS A 101 -12.68 -4.87 -13.78
C LYS A 101 -14.06 -4.20 -13.90
N ILE A 102 -14.62 -3.67 -12.80
CA ILE A 102 -15.97 -3.09 -12.82
C ILE A 102 -15.89 -1.71 -13.45
N THR A 103 -16.50 -1.57 -14.62
CA THR A 103 -16.62 -0.32 -15.37
C THR A 103 -18.04 0.24 -15.26
N MET A 104 -18.14 1.57 -15.30
CA MET A 104 -19.40 2.30 -15.32
C MET A 104 -19.40 3.31 -16.47
N PHE A 105 -20.54 3.47 -17.14
CA PHE A 105 -20.69 4.41 -18.24
C PHE A 105 -20.96 5.83 -17.72
N VAL A 106 -20.00 6.75 -17.87
CA VAL A 106 -20.09 8.12 -17.35
C VAL A 106 -19.46 9.10 -18.34
N PHE A 107 -20.13 10.24 -18.59
CA PHE A 107 -19.74 11.24 -19.59
C PHE A 107 -19.48 10.63 -20.98
N ASN A 108 -20.40 9.78 -21.44
CA ASN A 108 -20.36 9.16 -22.77
C ASN A 108 -19.15 8.25 -23.02
N ALA A 109 -18.49 7.76 -21.96
CA ALA A 109 -17.37 6.84 -22.04
C ALA A 109 -17.44 5.82 -20.88
N GLU A 110 -16.94 4.61 -21.11
CA GLU A 110 -16.74 3.64 -20.03
C GLU A 110 -15.54 4.05 -19.18
N ARG A 111 -15.73 4.07 -17.86
CA ARG A 111 -14.69 4.45 -16.89
C ARG A 111 -14.69 3.51 -15.70
N SER A 112 -13.51 3.20 -15.20
CA SER A 112 -13.21 2.38 -14.03
C SER A 112 -13.32 3.21 -12.74
N ILE A 113 -14.49 3.81 -12.50
CA ILE A 113 -14.68 4.76 -11.39
C ILE A 113 -14.46 4.10 -10.02
N CYS A 114 -14.88 2.85 -9.86
CA CYS A 114 -14.65 2.10 -8.61
C CYS A 114 -13.17 1.97 -8.30
N LEU A 115 -12.35 1.67 -9.32
CA LEU A 115 -10.90 1.64 -9.22
C LEU A 115 -10.36 3.02 -8.80
N ILE A 116 -10.75 4.09 -9.50
CA ILE A 116 -10.25 5.45 -9.22
C ILE A 116 -10.60 5.92 -7.80
N ILE A 117 -11.81 5.64 -7.32
CA ILE A 117 -12.23 5.98 -5.95
C ILE A 117 -11.41 5.18 -4.92
N ALA A 118 -11.16 3.89 -5.17
CA ALA A 118 -10.33 3.08 -4.29
C ALA A 118 -8.88 3.59 -4.27
N VAL A 119 -8.30 3.90 -5.44
CA VAL A 119 -6.96 4.49 -5.55
C VAL A 119 -6.87 5.85 -4.83
N PHE A 120 -7.89 6.70 -4.95
CA PHE A 120 -7.94 7.95 -4.21
C PHE A 120 -7.97 7.73 -2.70
N SER A 121 -8.77 6.75 -2.25
CA SER A 121 -8.85 6.40 -0.84
C SER A 121 -7.51 5.92 -0.32
N LEU A 122 -6.82 5.02 -1.04
CA LEU A 122 -5.47 4.57 -0.71
C LEU A 122 -4.48 5.73 -0.66
N ALA A 123 -4.49 6.62 -1.66
CA ALA A 123 -3.58 7.76 -1.68
C ALA A 123 -3.76 8.72 -0.49
N ILE A 124 -5.01 8.94 -0.04
CA ILE A 124 -5.25 9.74 1.17
C ILE A 124 -4.61 9.09 2.40
N LEU A 125 -4.77 7.77 2.51
CA LEU A 125 -4.26 6.99 3.63
C LEU A 125 -2.75 6.93 3.63
N ASP A 126 -2.12 6.66 2.49
CA ASP A 126 -0.67 6.52 2.36
C ASP A 126 0.05 7.81 2.70
N CYS A 127 -0.40 8.93 2.12
CA CYS A 127 0.17 10.24 2.41
C CYS A 127 -0.01 10.64 3.89
N SER A 128 -1.10 10.20 4.51
CA SER A 128 -1.36 10.42 5.94
C SER A 128 -0.57 9.47 6.84
N SER A 129 -0.32 8.25 6.40
CA SER A 129 0.25 7.16 7.18
C SER A 129 1.67 7.49 7.63
N SER A 130 2.54 7.93 6.72
CA SER A 130 3.93 8.26 7.04
C SER A 130 4.03 9.34 8.13
N LEU A 131 3.11 10.33 8.14
CA LEU A 131 3.05 11.34 9.21
C LEU A 131 2.54 10.79 10.54
N VAL A 132 1.44 10.04 10.53
CA VAL A 132 0.83 9.49 11.76
C VAL A 132 1.74 8.42 12.38
N PHE A 133 2.38 7.60 11.56
CA PHE A 133 3.30 6.54 11.99
C PHE A 133 4.56 7.17 12.59
N LEU A 134 5.09 8.24 11.98
CA LEU A 134 6.21 8.98 12.56
C LEU A 134 5.85 9.59 13.92
N ASP A 135 4.66 10.15 14.07
CA ASP A 135 4.19 10.67 15.36
C ASP A 135 3.98 9.57 16.39
N TYR A 136 3.47 8.41 15.99
CA TYR A 136 3.40 7.23 16.85
C TYR A 136 4.79 6.80 17.32
N MET A 137 5.80 6.88 16.45
CA MET A 137 7.19 6.56 16.77
C MET A 137 7.84 7.51 17.78
N LYS A 138 7.30 8.71 18.01
CA LYS A 138 7.78 9.62 19.08
C LYS A 138 7.64 9.04 20.48
N ARG A 139 6.77 8.04 20.66
CA ARG A 139 6.61 7.30 21.91
C ARG A 139 7.75 6.31 22.16
N PHE A 140 8.51 5.96 21.13
CA PHE A 140 9.58 4.98 21.19
C PHE A 140 10.96 5.64 21.18
N HIS A 141 11.97 4.91 21.64
CA HIS A 141 13.36 5.33 21.57
C HIS A 141 13.78 5.51 20.09
N THR A 142 14.61 6.53 19.82
CA THR A 142 15.06 6.91 18.46
C THR A 142 15.73 5.76 17.70
N SER A 143 16.29 4.77 18.40
CA SER A 143 16.86 3.57 17.78
C SER A 143 15.86 2.79 16.93
N PHE A 144 14.56 2.83 17.24
CA PHE A 144 13.52 2.14 16.48
C PHE A 144 13.07 2.89 15.23
N LEU A 145 13.47 4.16 15.04
CA LEU A 145 13.22 4.89 13.78
C LEU A 145 13.91 4.19 12.59
N THR A 146 15.05 3.54 12.82
CA THR A 146 15.71 2.73 11.79
C THR A 146 14.84 1.56 11.32
N ALA A 147 14.09 0.93 12.23
CA ALA A 147 13.14 -0.14 11.89
C ALA A 147 11.99 0.38 11.03
N MET A 148 11.49 1.59 11.36
CA MET A 148 10.42 2.26 10.62
C MET A 148 10.84 2.50 9.17
N PHE A 149 11.97 3.18 8.94
CA PHE A 149 12.47 3.46 7.59
C PHE A 149 12.83 2.19 6.80
N PHE A 150 13.32 1.15 7.49
CA PHE A 150 13.55 -0.14 6.86
C PHE A 150 12.24 -0.79 6.41
N GLY A 151 11.19 -0.75 7.23
CA GLY A 151 9.85 -1.20 6.86
C GLY A 151 9.28 -0.42 5.67
N GLU A 152 9.37 0.91 5.68
CA GLU A 152 8.94 1.73 4.53
C GLU A 152 9.70 1.36 3.24
N SER A 153 11.00 1.08 3.33
CA SER A 153 11.80 0.66 2.15
C SER A 153 11.33 -0.69 1.56
N LEU A 154 10.77 -1.57 2.40
CA LEU A 154 10.25 -2.86 1.97
C LEU A 154 8.89 -2.75 1.25
N THR A 155 8.19 -1.62 1.35
CA THR A 155 6.87 -1.40 0.72
C THR A 155 6.92 -1.47 -0.81
N ALA A 156 8.01 -1.02 -1.44
CA ALA A 156 8.20 -1.17 -2.89
C ALA A 156 8.83 -2.53 -3.25
N THR A 157 9.65 -3.06 -2.34
CA THR A 157 10.39 -4.31 -2.55
C THR A 157 9.45 -5.52 -2.59
N MET A 158 8.51 -5.63 -1.64
CA MET A 158 7.60 -6.78 -1.54
C MET A 158 6.70 -6.94 -2.78
N PRO A 159 6.01 -5.90 -3.28
CA PRO A 159 5.22 -6.00 -4.50
C PRO A 159 6.07 -6.32 -5.73
N THR A 160 7.32 -5.83 -5.80
CA THR A 160 8.25 -6.17 -6.88
C THR A 160 8.58 -7.67 -6.89
N PHE A 161 8.84 -8.26 -5.72
CA PHE A 161 9.03 -9.71 -5.62
C PHE A 161 7.78 -10.49 -6.02
N LEU A 162 6.59 -10.02 -5.61
CA LEU A 162 5.32 -10.66 -6.01
C LEU A 162 5.11 -10.59 -7.52
N ALA A 163 5.40 -9.46 -8.16
CA ALA A 163 5.26 -9.30 -9.60
C ALA A 163 6.28 -10.13 -10.39
N LEU A 164 7.51 -10.28 -9.87
CA LEU A 164 8.49 -11.20 -10.43
C LEU A 164 7.99 -12.65 -10.38
N LEU A 165 7.37 -13.06 -9.26
CA LEU A 165 6.75 -14.39 -9.13
C LEU A 165 5.54 -14.56 -10.06
N GLN A 166 4.74 -13.49 -10.25
CA GLN A 166 3.61 -13.44 -11.18
C GLN A 166 4.06 -13.53 -12.64
N GLY A 167 5.27 -13.07 -12.94
CA GLY A 167 5.81 -12.99 -14.30
C GLY A 167 5.28 -11.78 -15.07
N VAL A 168 5.02 -10.66 -14.38
CA VAL A 168 4.64 -9.40 -15.04
C VAL A 168 5.80 -8.93 -15.92
N GLY A 169 5.54 -8.68 -17.21
CA GLY A 169 6.56 -8.22 -18.16
C GLY A 169 7.30 -9.34 -18.92
N GLY A 170 6.66 -10.50 -19.14
CA GLY A 170 7.19 -11.50 -20.08
C GLY A 170 7.42 -10.93 -21.48
N GLU A 171 8.36 -11.53 -22.22
CA GLU A 171 8.76 -11.10 -23.56
C GLU A 171 7.53 -10.93 -24.48
N ILE A 172 7.43 -9.77 -25.13
CA ILE A 172 6.38 -9.50 -26.11
C ILE A 172 6.83 -10.12 -27.43
N THR A 173 6.21 -11.23 -27.83
CA THR A 173 6.54 -11.85 -29.11
C THR A 173 5.67 -11.26 -30.22
N CYS A 174 6.30 -10.64 -31.22
CA CYS A 174 5.60 -10.15 -32.41
C CYS A 174 5.43 -11.30 -33.42
N THR A 175 4.24 -11.89 -33.48
CA THR A 175 3.94 -12.95 -34.46
C THR A 175 3.34 -12.36 -35.73
N ARG A 176 3.74 -12.89 -36.90
CA ARG A 176 3.17 -12.51 -38.19
C ARG A 176 1.76 -13.06 -38.30
N ASN A 177 0.78 -12.20 -38.56
CA ASN A 177 -0.58 -12.63 -38.82
C ASN A 177 -0.65 -13.23 -40.24
N ASN A 178 -0.91 -14.54 -40.34
CA ASN A 178 -1.01 -15.24 -41.64
C ASN A 178 -2.27 -14.87 -42.44
N SER A 179 -3.22 -14.19 -41.81
CA SER A 179 -4.53 -13.81 -42.39
C SER A 179 -4.47 -12.49 -43.17
N VAL A 180 -3.52 -11.60 -42.83
CA VAL A 180 -3.35 -10.29 -43.46
C VAL A 180 -1.87 -10.09 -43.75
N THR A 181 -1.50 -10.08 -45.04
CA THR A 181 -0.11 -9.94 -45.47
C THR A 181 0.54 -8.68 -44.88
N ASN A 182 1.63 -8.87 -44.13
CA ASN A 182 2.53 -7.86 -43.53
C ASN A 182 2.12 -7.18 -42.21
N LEU A 183 1.17 -7.72 -41.44
CA LEU A 183 0.91 -7.23 -40.08
C LEU A 183 1.60 -8.11 -39.01
N PHE A 184 2.41 -7.45 -38.18
CA PHE A 184 2.98 -8.04 -36.96
C PHE A 184 2.09 -7.62 -35.78
N GLU A 185 1.59 -8.59 -35.02
CA GLU A 185 0.78 -8.33 -33.82
C GLU A 185 1.57 -8.69 -32.56
N PRO A 186 1.61 -7.80 -31.55
CA PRO A 186 2.26 -8.09 -30.29
C PRO A 186 1.44 -9.08 -29.46
N VAL A 187 2.02 -10.24 -29.16
CA VAL A 187 1.43 -11.22 -28.23
C VAL A 187 2.04 -11.02 -26.86
N TYR A 188 1.20 -10.65 -25.90
CA TYR A 188 1.59 -10.45 -24.51
C TYR A 188 1.60 -11.80 -23.77
N SER A 189 2.65 -12.05 -23.01
CA SER A 189 2.73 -13.22 -22.13
C SER A 189 1.71 -13.11 -21.00
N GLU A 190 0.91 -14.15 -20.79
CA GLU A 190 -0.07 -14.17 -19.70
C GLU A 190 0.62 -14.32 -18.33
N PRO A 191 0.16 -13.57 -17.30
CA PRO A 191 0.72 -13.70 -15.96
C PRO A 191 0.32 -15.04 -15.33
N ARG A 192 1.18 -15.59 -14.47
CA ARG A 192 0.95 -16.87 -13.77
C ARG A 192 -0.27 -16.84 -12.84
N PHE A 193 -0.62 -15.66 -12.34
CA PHE A 193 -1.84 -15.43 -11.57
C PHE A 193 -2.42 -14.05 -11.87
N SER A 194 -3.72 -13.88 -11.59
CA SER A 194 -4.47 -12.66 -11.91
C SER A 194 -4.12 -11.47 -11.00
N VAL A 195 -4.33 -10.26 -11.51
CA VAL A 195 -4.26 -8.99 -10.76
C VAL A 195 -5.10 -9.04 -9.48
N SER A 196 -6.26 -9.70 -9.49
CA SER A 196 -7.09 -9.87 -8.28
C SER A 196 -6.33 -10.60 -7.16
N ILE A 197 -5.64 -11.69 -7.48
CA ILE A 197 -4.87 -12.49 -6.51
C ILE A 197 -3.73 -11.64 -5.96
N PHE A 198 -3.07 -10.85 -6.82
CA PHE A 198 -2.02 -9.91 -6.39
C PHE A 198 -2.52 -8.96 -5.30
N PHE A 199 -3.66 -8.27 -5.52
CA PHE A 199 -4.23 -7.37 -4.52
C PHE A 199 -4.72 -8.09 -3.25
N PHE A 200 -5.20 -9.33 -3.34
CA PHE A 200 -5.51 -10.12 -2.15
C PHE A 200 -4.26 -10.46 -1.33
N LEU A 201 -3.13 -10.75 -1.98
CA LEU A 201 -1.85 -10.94 -1.30
C LEU A 201 -1.39 -9.65 -0.59
N LEU A 202 -1.51 -8.49 -1.25
CA LEU A 202 -1.21 -7.19 -0.63
C LEU A 202 -2.12 -6.91 0.58
N SER A 203 -3.42 -7.14 0.44
CA SER A 203 -4.38 -7.03 1.55
C SER A 203 -4.00 -7.95 2.72
N GLY A 204 -3.50 -9.15 2.43
CA GLY A 204 -2.92 -10.06 3.43
C GLY A 204 -1.71 -9.47 4.16
N ILE A 205 -0.79 -8.81 3.44
CA ILE A 205 0.37 -8.14 4.05
C ILE A 205 -0.07 -6.98 4.94
N ILE A 206 -1.01 -6.15 4.48
CA ILE A 206 -1.58 -5.05 5.28
C ILE A 206 -2.29 -5.58 6.52
N THR A 207 -2.97 -6.73 6.41
CA THR A 207 -3.58 -7.41 7.56
C THR A 207 -2.52 -7.89 8.57
N CYS A 208 -1.38 -8.39 8.11
CA CYS A 208 -0.25 -8.68 9.00
C CYS A 208 0.27 -7.42 9.71
N SER A 209 0.32 -6.27 9.03
CA SER A 209 0.64 -4.97 9.64
C SER A 209 -0.38 -4.57 10.71
N PHE A 210 -1.67 -4.80 10.47
CA PHE A 210 -2.73 -4.57 11.46
C PHE A 210 -2.54 -5.43 12.71
N ILE A 211 -2.25 -6.73 12.53
CA ILE A 211 -1.97 -7.64 13.63
C ILE A 211 -0.73 -7.19 14.40
N ALA A 212 0.33 -6.78 13.71
CA ALA A 212 1.54 -6.25 14.33
C ALA A 212 1.26 -4.99 15.17
N PHE A 213 0.40 -4.08 14.67
CA PHE A 213 -0.05 -2.91 15.42
C PHE A 213 -0.79 -3.29 16.71
N VAL A 214 -1.75 -4.22 16.61
CA VAL A 214 -2.52 -4.72 17.76
C VAL A 214 -1.60 -5.37 18.79
N ILE A 215 -0.64 -6.18 18.35
CA ILE A 215 0.36 -6.80 19.23
C ILE A 215 1.19 -5.72 19.93
N LEU A 216 1.74 -4.76 19.20
CA LEU A 216 2.52 -3.64 19.78
C LEU A 216 1.71 -2.85 20.81
N ARG A 217 0.40 -2.69 20.59
CA ARG A 217 -0.47 -1.92 21.46
C ARG A 217 -0.86 -2.67 22.74
N TRP A 218 -1.24 -3.94 22.63
CA TRP A 218 -1.87 -4.69 23.71
C TRP A 218 -0.90 -5.56 24.52
N THR A 219 0.32 -5.78 24.03
CA THR A 219 1.32 -6.57 24.76
C THR A 219 2.21 -5.70 25.64
N LEU A 220 2.61 -6.26 26.78
CA LEU A 220 3.64 -5.69 27.66
C LEU A 220 5.05 -5.68 27.03
N LEU A 221 5.20 -6.11 25.77
CA LEU A 221 6.49 -6.17 25.07
C LEU A 221 7.17 -4.80 25.01
N VAL A 222 6.40 -3.74 24.80
CA VAL A 222 6.91 -2.36 24.75
C VAL A 222 7.51 -1.94 26.11
N TYR A 223 6.80 -2.28 27.20
CA TYR A 223 7.26 -2.01 28.56
C TYR A 223 8.49 -2.87 28.93
N ILE A 224 8.48 -4.16 28.59
CA ILE A 224 9.58 -5.11 28.87
C ILE A 224 10.84 -4.76 28.07
N ALA A 225 10.68 -4.21 26.86
CA ALA A 225 11.77 -3.79 26.01
C ALA A 225 12.40 -2.45 26.45
N ASN A 226 11.84 -1.75 27.46
CA ASN A 226 12.15 -0.34 27.77
C ASN A 226 12.13 0.53 26.49
N ALA A 227 11.13 0.29 25.63
CA ALA A 227 11.11 0.93 24.33
C ALA A 227 10.62 2.39 24.40
N GLU A 228 9.94 2.78 25.48
CA GLU A 228 9.53 4.17 25.75
C GLU A 228 10.63 4.91 26.55
N PRO A 229 10.98 6.16 26.17
CA PRO A 229 11.86 6.99 26.98
C PRO A 229 11.16 7.34 28.30
N LYS A 230 11.91 7.24 29.41
CA LYS A 230 11.43 7.64 30.76
C LYS A 230 11.12 9.13 30.84
#